data_AF-A0A958TXT6-F1
#
_entry.id   AF-A0A958TXT6-F1
#
_cell.length_a   1.000
_cell.length_b   1.000
_cell.length_c   1.000
_cell.angle_alpha   90.00
_cell.angle_beta   90.00
_cell.angle_gamma   90.00
#
_symmetry.space_group_name_H-M   'P 1'
#
loop_
_entity.id
_entity.type
_entity.pdbx_description
1 polymer ?
#
loop_
_entity_poly.entity_id
_entity_poly.type
_entity_poly.pdbx_seq_one_letter_code
_entity_poly.pdbx_strand_id
1 'polypeptide(L)'
;NNVALAKIFPSGWEIVNTSFSELRGGASGNARYTDIRDDRVNFFFDLKAGETKTFSVKLNASYLGTYYLPGTQVEAMYDNNYYARNQGMWVTVEL
;
A
#
# COMPACT_ATOMS: atom_id res chain seq x y z
N ASN A 1 2.38 -18.16 -4.80
CA ASN A 1 2.05 -17.59 -6.13
C ASN A 1 0.61 -17.10 -6.11
N ASN A 2 0.34 -15.92 -6.68
CA ASN A 2 -0.94 -15.17 -6.62
C ASN A 2 -1.27 -14.55 -5.25
N VAL A 3 -0.53 -13.51 -4.89
CA VAL A 3 -0.71 -12.74 -3.65
C VAL A 3 -1.14 -11.31 -3.99
N ALA A 4 -2.08 -10.78 -3.22
CA ALA A 4 -2.47 -9.37 -3.25
C ALA A 4 -2.06 -8.68 -1.93
N LEU A 5 -1.44 -7.51 -2.01
CA LEU A 5 -1.18 -6.63 -0.86
C LEU A 5 -1.97 -5.35 -1.05
N ALA A 6 -2.82 -5.03 -0.07
CA ALA A 6 -3.64 -3.83 -0.06
C ALA A 6 -3.19 -2.89 1.05
N LYS A 7 -2.93 -1.63 0.69
CA LYS A 7 -2.68 -0.55 1.64
C LYS A 7 -3.68 0.58 1.42
N ILE A 8 -4.47 0.86 2.45
CA ILE A 8 -5.37 2.01 2.53
C ILE A 8 -4.66 3.12 3.32
N PHE A 9 -4.81 4.35 2.86
CA PHE A 9 -4.26 5.56 3.49
C PHE A 9 -5.40 6.40 4.08
N PRO A 10 -5.15 7.13 5.18
CA PRO A 10 -6.13 8.05 5.74
C PRO A 10 -6.38 9.23 4.80
N SER A 11 -7.55 9.86 4.92
CA SER A 11 -7.95 11.01 4.10
C SER A 11 -7.05 12.24 4.22
N GLY A 12 -6.25 12.35 5.30
CA GLY A 12 -5.27 13.42 5.45
C GLY A 12 -4.03 13.27 4.57
N TRP A 13 -3.87 12.11 3.90
CA TRP A 13 -2.70 11.78 3.09
C TRP A 13 -3.12 11.60 1.62
N GLU A 14 -2.28 12.08 0.70
CA GLU A 14 -2.50 11.99 -0.74
C GLU A 14 -1.39 11.14 -1.38
N ILE A 15 -1.77 10.22 -2.27
CA ILE A 15 -0.79 9.45 -3.05
C ILE A 15 -0.22 10.34 -4.15
N VAL A 16 1.10 10.53 -4.14
CA VAL A 16 1.77 11.41 -5.09
C VAL A 16 1.98 10.67 -6.41
N ASN A 17 1.07 10.86 -7.36
CA ASN A 17 1.22 10.32 -8.70
C ASN A 17 2.29 11.10 -9.49
N THR A 18 3.53 10.65 -9.43
CA THR A 18 4.60 11.17 -10.28
C THR A 18 4.60 10.44 -11.63
N SER A 19 3.64 10.77 -12.49
CA SER A 19 3.56 10.24 -13.87
C SER A 19 4.77 10.63 -14.74
N PHE A 20 5.69 11.45 -14.23
CA PHE A 20 6.92 11.87 -14.91
C PHE A 20 8.24 11.49 -14.20
N SER A 21 8.21 10.69 -13.12
CA SER A 21 9.45 10.21 -12.48
C SER A 21 9.45 8.69 -12.25
N GLU A 22 10.64 8.16 -11.93
CA GLU A 22 11.09 6.76 -11.80
C GLU A 22 10.14 5.78 -11.07
N LEU A 23 9.07 6.25 -10.43
CA LEU A 23 8.13 5.49 -9.59
C LEU A 23 6.79 5.13 -10.25
N ARG A 24 6.68 5.13 -11.59
CA ARG A 24 5.49 4.66 -12.36
C ARG A 24 4.12 5.01 -11.70
N GLY A 25 3.95 6.26 -11.27
CA GLY A 25 2.72 6.74 -10.66
C GLY A 25 2.68 6.77 -9.13
N GLY A 26 3.83 6.79 -8.46
CA GLY A 26 3.93 7.00 -7.01
C GLY A 26 4.02 5.73 -6.17
N ALA A 27 4.07 4.56 -6.80
CA ALA A 27 4.25 3.28 -6.13
C ALA A 27 5.29 2.42 -6.87
N SER A 28 6.19 1.78 -6.12
CA SER A 28 7.26 0.95 -6.68
C SER A 28 7.45 -0.37 -5.93
N GLY A 29 8.13 -1.29 -6.59
CA GLY A 29 8.34 -2.66 -6.14
C GLY A 29 8.13 -3.66 -7.27
N ASN A 30 8.63 -4.89 -7.10
CA ASN A 30 8.52 -5.95 -8.12
C ASN A 30 7.15 -6.64 -8.02
N ALA A 31 6.12 -5.92 -8.47
CA ALA A 31 4.76 -6.43 -8.68
C ALA A 31 4.54 -6.84 -10.15
N ARG A 32 3.64 -7.80 -10.36
CA ARG A 32 3.11 -8.12 -11.70
C ARG A 32 2.13 -7.04 -12.17
N TYR A 33 1.35 -6.48 -11.25
CA TYR A 33 0.41 -5.41 -11.50
C TYR A 33 0.26 -4.55 -10.24
N THR A 34 0.09 -3.25 -10.44
CA THR A 34 -0.16 -2.27 -9.37
C THR A 34 -1.40 -1.47 -9.75
N ASP A 35 -2.39 -1.45 -8.88
CA ASP A 35 -3.58 -0.62 -9.00
C ASP A 35 -3.48 0.51 -7.97
N ILE A 36 -3.44 1.75 -8.46
CA ILE A 36 -3.29 2.96 -7.67
C ILE A 36 -4.61 3.73 -7.75
N ARG A 37 -5.21 4.00 -6.59
CA ARG A 37 -6.42 4.82 -6.43
C ARG A 37 -6.11 5.98 -5.49
N ASP A 38 -7.07 6.85 -5.26
CA ASP A 38 -6.86 8.04 -4.42
C ASP A 38 -6.59 7.69 -2.95
N ASP A 39 -7.23 6.64 -2.43
CA ASP A 39 -7.21 6.25 -1.02
C ASP A 39 -6.39 4.99 -0.73
N ARG A 40 -5.92 4.28 -1.77
CA ARG A 40 -5.27 2.98 -1.62
C ARG A 40 -4.36 2.62 -2.78
N VAL A 41 -3.44 1.70 -2.49
CA VAL A 41 -2.63 1.00 -3.50
C VAL A 41 -2.74 -0.50 -3.28
N ASN A 42 -2.99 -1.22 -4.36
CA ASN A 42 -3.02 -2.68 -4.41
C ASN A 42 -1.85 -3.19 -5.27
N PHE A 43 -1.04 -4.10 -4.72
CA PHE A 43 0.05 -4.76 -5.42
C PHE A 43 -0.26 -6.23 -5.60
N PHE A 44 -0.11 -6.73 -6.83
CA PHE A 44 -0.32 -8.14 -7.17
C PHE A 44 0.99 -8.78 -7.58
N PHE A 45 1.40 -9.85 -6.91
CA PHE A 45 2.73 -10.45 -7.09
C PHE A 45 2.75 -11.94 -6.74
N ASP A 46 3.86 -12.60 -7.06
CA ASP A 46 4.17 -13.92 -6.54
C ASP A 46 5.15 -13.84 -5.38
N LEU A 47 5.00 -14.73 -4.41
CA LEU A 47 5.92 -14.86 -3.30
C LEU A 47 6.25 -16.35 -3.12
N LYS A 48 7.53 -16.69 -3.19
CA LYS A 48 8.04 -18.03 -2.87
C LYS A 48 8.25 -18.18 -1.37
N ALA A 49 8.34 -19.43 -0.90
CA ALA A 49 8.66 -19.72 0.49
C ALA A 49 10.03 -19.10 0.86
N GLY A 50 10.07 -18.34 1.96
CA GLY A 50 11.26 -17.62 2.41
C GLY A 50 11.63 -16.37 1.59
N GLU A 51 10.89 -16.05 0.52
CA GLU A 51 11.10 -14.83 -0.26
C GLU A 51 10.50 -13.63 0.49
N THR A 52 11.17 -12.48 0.39
CA THR A 52 10.67 -11.19 0.88
C THR A 52 10.56 -10.23 -0.30
N LYS A 53 9.43 -9.50 -0.38
CA LYS A 53 9.23 -8.42 -1.34
C LYS A 53 8.92 -7.13 -0.61
N THR A 54 9.54 -6.04 -1.07
CA THR A 54 9.35 -4.69 -0.54
C THR A 54 8.64 -3.83 -1.57
N PHE A 55 7.65 -3.09 -1.11
CA PHE A 55 6.89 -2.12 -1.90
C PHE A 55 6.96 -0.77 -1.23
N SER A 56 7.07 0.28 -2.03
CA SER A 56 7.16 1.66 -1.56
C SER A 56 6.04 2.47 -2.20
N VAL A 57 5.39 3.33 -1.41
CA VAL A 57 4.39 4.28 -1.90
C VAL A 57 4.81 5.67 -1.46
N LYS A 58 4.85 6.61 -2.41
CA LYS A 58 5.13 8.02 -2.16
C LYS A 58 3.84 8.73 -1.77
N LEU A 59 3.85 9.34 -0.60
CA LEU A 59 2.67 9.96 0.01
C LEU A 59 3.02 11.40 0.38
N ASN A 60 2.01 12.27 0.34
CA ASN A 60 2.04 13.61 0.91
C ASN A 60 1.06 13.67 2.09
N ALA A 61 1.50 14.18 3.24
CA ALA A 61 0.63 14.41 4.40
C ALA A 61 0.06 15.84 4.31
N SER A 62 -1.00 16.00 3.51
CA SER A 62 -1.47 17.31 3.05
C SER A 62 -2.30 18.08 4.08
N TYR A 63 -2.93 17.39 5.05
CA TYR A 63 -3.89 18.03 5.96
C TYR A 63 -3.57 17.72 7.43
N LEU A 64 -3.49 18.78 8.24
CA LEU A 64 -3.33 18.70 9.69
C LEU A 64 -4.48 17.92 10.34
N GLY A 65 -4.17 17.20 11.41
CA GLY A 65 -5.16 16.46 12.19
C GLY A 65 -4.72 15.04 12.56
N THR A 66 -5.57 14.36 13.33
CA THR A 66 -5.36 12.98 13.75
C THR A 66 -6.23 12.04 12.94
N TYR A 67 -5.60 11.06 12.31
CA TYR A 67 -6.25 10.10 11.43
C TYR A 67 -5.92 8.68 11.86
N TYR A 68 -6.82 7.74 11.59
CA TYR A 68 -6.51 6.32 11.76
C TYR A 68 -5.91 5.76 10.47
N LEU A 69 -4.67 5.28 10.54
CA LEU A 69 -3.99 4.57 9.47
C LEU A 69 -4.32 3.06 9.58
N PRO A 70 -5.10 2.50 8.63
CA PRO A 70 -5.41 1.08 8.66
C PRO A 70 -4.16 0.23 8.46
N GLY A 71 -4.19 -0.96 9.06
CA GLY A 71 -3.19 -1.99 8.84
C GLY A 71 -3.12 -2.42 7.38
N THR A 72 -1.90 -2.65 6.90
CA THR A 72 -1.61 -3.30 5.62
C THR A 72 -2.11 -4.74 5.65
N GLN A 73 -2.84 -5.14 4.61
CA GLN A 73 -3.33 -6.50 4.45
C GLN A 73 -2.63 -7.18 3.28
N VAL A 74 -2.33 -8.46 3.42
CA VAL A 74 -1.84 -9.33 2.36
C VAL A 74 -2.65 -10.62 2.35
N GLU A 75 -3.04 -11.12 1.19
CA GLU A 75 -3.89 -12.30 1.06
C GLU A 75 -3.60 -13.10 -0.22
N ALA A 76 -3.90 -14.40 -0.19
CA ALA A 76 -3.91 -15.23 -1.39
C ALA A 76 -5.17 -14.93 -2.21
N MET A 77 -5.00 -14.64 -3.50
CA MET A 77 -6.10 -14.16 -4.36
C MET A 77 -7.20 -15.20 -4.61
N TYR A 78 -6.86 -16.48 -4.49
CA TYR A 78 -7.75 -17.61 -4.83
C TYR A 78 -7.97 -18.55 -3.64
N ASP A 79 -7.52 -18.17 -2.44
CA ASP A 79 -7.72 -18.94 -1.21
C ASP A 79 -7.91 -18.01 -0.01
N ASN A 80 -9.16 -17.91 0.45
CA ASN A 80 -9.55 -17.00 1.52
C ASN A 80 -9.05 -17.42 2.91
N ASN A 81 -8.43 -18.60 3.04
CA ASN A 81 -7.88 -19.05 4.32
C ASN A 81 -6.50 -18.45 4.63
N TYR A 82 -5.82 -17.88 3.62
CA TYR A 82 -4.46 -17.36 3.76
C TYR A 82 -4.44 -15.85 3.62
N TYR A 83 -4.45 -15.17 4.76
CA TYR A 83 -4.23 -13.74 4.84
C TYR A 83 -3.42 -13.36 6.08
N ALA A 84 -2.78 -12.22 6.03
CA ALA A 84 -2.15 -11.58 7.17
C ALA A 84 -2.43 -10.07 7.15
N ARG A 85 -2.58 -9.48 8.33
CA ARG A 85 -2.78 -8.05 8.49
C ARG A 85 -2.07 -7.57 9.74
N ASN A 86 -1.34 -6.46 9.63
CA ASN A 86 -0.77 -5.83 10.82
C ASN A 86 -1.80 -4.92 11.51
N GLN A 87 -1.52 -4.54 12.75
CA GLN A 87 -2.39 -3.60 13.47
C GLN A 87 -2.30 -2.21 12.82
N GLY A 88 -3.44 -1.53 12.70
CA GLY A 88 -3.48 -0.13 12.36
C GLY A 88 -3.00 0.77 13.51
N MET A 89 -2.84 2.05 13.24
CA MET A 89 -2.40 3.01 14.25
C MET A 89 -2.99 4.40 14.01
N TRP A 90 -3.12 5.16 15.09
CA TRP A 90 -3.40 6.59 15.00
C TRP A 90 -2.13 7.33 14.56
N VAL A 91 -2.29 8.26 13.62
CA VAL A 91 -1.24 9.14 13.10
C VAL A 91 -1.71 10.58 13.23
N THR A 92 -0.83 11.48 13.64
CA THR A 92 -1.11 12.92 13.69
C THR A 92 -0.22 13.64 12.69
N VAL A 93 -0.82 14.54 11.91
CA VAL A 93 -0.12 15.47 11.02
C VAL A 93 -0.10 16.83 11.70
N GLU A 94 1.10 17.33 11.98
CA GLU A 94 1.38 18.58 12.70
C GLU A 94 2.23 19.51 11.81
N LEU A 95 2.28 20.80 12.15
CA LEU A 95 3.00 21.85 11.41
C LEU A 95 4.52 21.73 11.53
#